data_AF-A0A0F8VMI8-F1
#
_entry.id   AF-A0A0F8VMI8-F1
#
_cell.length_a   1.000
_cell.length_b   1.000
_cell.length_c   1.000
_cell.angle_alpha   90.00
_cell.angle_beta   90.00
_cell.angle_gamma   90.00
#
_symmetry.space_group_name_H-M   'P 1'
#
loop_
_entity.id
_entity.type
_entity.pdbx_description
1 polymer ?
#
loop_
_entity_poly.entity_id
_entity_poly.type
_entity_poly.pdbx_seq_one_letter_code
_entity_poly.pdbx_strand_id
1 'polypeptide(L)'
;MSENQNSKDKPLFEEIVKKTKTGITFPKNLRDLLFDEDRDVYFKLVVPKEKDKIVLEFLSEEQAKQLSEKFKATRPKSTKITGEKRVVEVKPSAQMSPSWGEYFIYDFKAKEKVQPILESAFYKFAETPINLEDAMGRVKYALVSFLSSTKSENAKLYFAVEKFLIDVIDKFNIPNLLDWVFDKIIKNIESKFLYEQALLVLVETSLKYRRWEKAELYIFYILKNIDNYSKLEIYNVMNSFKNLVKSVRWVERTDKIDVLLREKLMEYADMDIDYQIQIIEFLEDLNYIELAYSLAKKVQVNLPPDSIKIEDIRKIVRRLHKTPIAENKPQSSIDFDLEDEE
;
A
#
# COMPACT_ATOMS: atom_id res chain seq x y z
N MET A 1 -51.16 -53.23 -15.52
CA MET A 1 -51.29 -52.20 -16.58
C MET A 1 -50.09 -51.28 -16.48
N SER A 2 -49.14 -51.52 -17.40
CA SER A 2 -48.15 -50.60 -17.96
C SER A 2 -47.34 -49.69 -17.01
N GLU A 3 -46.38 -50.28 -16.31
CA GLU A 3 -45.14 -49.58 -15.96
C GLU A 3 -44.29 -49.46 -17.23
N ASN A 4 -44.28 -48.27 -17.83
CA ASN A 4 -43.34 -47.91 -18.89
C ASN A 4 -43.01 -46.42 -18.75
N GLN A 5 -42.39 -46.06 -17.61
CA GLN A 5 -41.70 -44.78 -17.50
C GLN A 5 -40.29 -44.96 -18.04
N ASN A 6 -40.02 -44.31 -19.18
CA ASN A 6 -38.72 -44.24 -19.81
C ASN A 6 -37.63 -43.94 -18.78
N SER A 7 -36.57 -44.76 -18.77
CA SER A 7 -35.40 -44.59 -17.90
C SER A 7 -34.61 -43.29 -18.14
N LYS A 8 -35.02 -42.46 -19.12
CA LYS A 8 -34.38 -41.19 -19.49
C LYS A 8 -34.83 -39.98 -18.65
N ASP A 9 -35.90 -40.10 -17.87
CA ASP A 9 -36.47 -38.97 -17.11
C ASP A 9 -36.11 -38.98 -15.62
N LYS A 10 -35.27 -39.93 -15.16
CA LYS A 10 -34.73 -39.87 -13.79
C LYS A 10 -33.56 -38.89 -13.71
N PRO A 11 -33.58 -37.91 -12.80
CA PRO A 11 -32.48 -36.97 -12.67
C PRO A 11 -31.20 -37.70 -12.25
N LEU A 12 -30.07 -37.36 -12.91
CA LEU A 12 -28.74 -37.90 -12.59
C LEU A 12 -28.32 -37.53 -11.16
N PHE A 13 -28.78 -36.37 -10.68
CA PHE A 13 -28.54 -35.86 -9.34
C PHE A 13 -29.70 -34.95 -8.94
N GLU A 14 -30.22 -35.11 -7.72
CA GLU A 14 -31.26 -34.25 -7.16
C GLU A 14 -30.99 -34.04 -5.66
N GLU A 15 -30.81 -32.78 -5.26
CA GLU A 15 -30.63 -32.38 -3.86
C GLU A 15 -31.27 -31.01 -3.63
N ILE A 16 -31.85 -30.82 -2.44
CA ILE A 16 -32.40 -29.51 -2.04
C ILE A 16 -31.24 -28.63 -1.54
N VAL A 17 -30.80 -27.69 -2.38
CA VAL A 17 -29.71 -26.76 -2.04
C VAL A 17 -30.28 -25.45 -1.49
N LYS A 18 -29.80 -25.05 -0.30
CA LYS A 18 -30.15 -23.75 0.29
C LYS A 18 -29.26 -22.65 -0.28
N LYS A 19 -29.87 -21.53 -0.69
CA LYS A 19 -29.11 -20.31 -1.03
C LYS A 19 -28.33 -19.82 0.18
N THR A 20 -27.03 -19.62 0.01
CA THR A 20 -26.15 -19.00 1.01
C THR A 20 -25.94 -17.52 0.70
N LYS A 21 -25.27 -16.77 1.59
CA LYS A 21 -24.93 -15.35 1.36
C LYS A 21 -24.05 -15.14 0.12
N THR A 22 -23.29 -16.15 -0.30
CA THR A 22 -22.41 -16.13 -1.49
C THR A 22 -23.09 -16.62 -2.77
N GLY A 23 -24.32 -17.14 -2.69
CA GLY A 23 -25.08 -17.63 -3.84
C GLY A 23 -25.51 -19.09 -3.72
N ILE A 24 -25.79 -19.73 -4.87
CA ILE A 24 -26.04 -21.17 -4.98
C ILE A 24 -24.67 -21.84 -5.22
N THR A 25 -24.33 -22.82 -4.39
CA THR A 25 -23.07 -23.57 -4.52
C THR A 25 -23.36 -24.99 -4.98
N PHE A 26 -22.54 -25.52 -5.89
CA PHE A 26 -22.60 -26.92 -6.27
C PHE A 26 -22.17 -27.80 -5.09
N PRO A 27 -22.99 -28.78 -4.67
CA PRO A 27 -22.61 -29.82 -3.72
C PRO A 27 -21.29 -30.48 -4.12
N LYS A 28 -20.47 -30.86 -3.14
CA LYS A 28 -19.10 -31.35 -3.37
C LYS A 28 -19.08 -32.57 -4.30
N ASN A 29 -19.94 -33.55 -4.03
CA ASN A 29 -20.15 -34.73 -4.86
C ASN A 29 -20.55 -34.40 -6.32
N LEU A 30 -21.39 -33.38 -6.54
CA LEU A 30 -21.77 -32.96 -7.88
C LEU A 30 -20.63 -32.20 -8.59
N ARG A 31 -19.84 -31.44 -7.82
CA ARG A 31 -18.66 -30.73 -8.33
C ARG A 31 -17.59 -31.70 -8.81
N ASP A 32 -17.26 -32.69 -7.99
CA ASP A 32 -16.25 -33.71 -8.29
C ASP A 32 -16.69 -34.62 -9.46
N LEU A 33 -18.01 -34.77 -9.67
CA LEU A 33 -18.57 -35.53 -10.79
C LEU A 33 -18.58 -34.74 -12.11
N LEU A 34 -18.86 -33.44 -12.05
CA LEU A 34 -19.05 -32.61 -13.25
C LEU A 34 -17.80 -31.87 -13.71
N PHE A 35 -16.83 -31.63 -12.83
CA PHE A 35 -15.67 -30.77 -13.10
C PHE A 35 -14.37 -31.51 -12.84
N ASP A 36 -13.53 -31.54 -13.87
CA ASP A 36 -12.15 -32.01 -13.79
C ASP A 36 -11.25 -30.82 -13.43
N GLU A 37 -10.27 -31.00 -12.53
CA GLU A 37 -9.49 -29.89 -11.96
C GLU A 37 -8.60 -29.18 -13.02
N ASP A 38 -8.32 -29.84 -14.14
CA ASP A 38 -7.38 -29.39 -15.17
C ASP A 38 -8.05 -28.78 -16.43
N ARG A 39 -9.37 -28.54 -16.43
CA ARG A 39 -10.08 -27.97 -17.60
C ARG A 39 -11.05 -26.85 -17.25
N ASP A 40 -10.94 -25.74 -17.97
CA ASP A 40 -11.92 -24.65 -17.90
C ASP A 40 -13.28 -25.11 -18.41
N VAL A 41 -14.32 -24.91 -17.60
CA VAL A 41 -15.71 -25.28 -17.93
C VAL A 41 -16.53 -24.01 -18.13
N TYR A 42 -17.16 -23.91 -19.31
CA TYR A 42 -17.98 -22.77 -19.69
C TYR A 42 -19.47 -23.11 -19.58
N PHE A 43 -20.25 -22.15 -19.07
CA PHE A 43 -21.70 -22.29 -18.98
C PHE A 43 -22.42 -21.14 -19.65
N LYS A 44 -23.56 -21.47 -20.25
CA LYS A 44 -24.60 -20.51 -20.58
C LYS A 44 -25.65 -20.54 -19.49
N LEU A 45 -25.90 -19.39 -18.86
CA LEU A 45 -26.96 -19.20 -17.89
C LEU A 45 -28.17 -18.54 -18.56
N VAL A 46 -29.32 -19.21 -18.53
CA VAL A 46 -30.58 -18.71 -19.08
C VAL A 46 -31.62 -18.63 -17.97
N VAL A 47 -32.25 -17.47 -17.84
CA VAL A 47 -33.42 -17.26 -16.99
C VAL A 47 -34.61 -16.96 -17.90
N PRO A 48 -35.61 -17.85 -17.98
CA PRO A 48 -36.83 -17.60 -18.75
C PRO A 48 -37.55 -16.34 -18.26
N LYS A 49 -38.39 -15.75 -19.12
CA LYS A 49 -39.15 -14.53 -18.77
C LYS A 49 -40.03 -14.71 -17.53
N GLU A 50 -40.53 -15.92 -17.32
CA GLU A 50 -41.39 -16.29 -16.18
C GLU A 50 -40.61 -16.43 -14.86
N LYS A 51 -39.26 -16.50 -14.92
CA LYS A 51 -38.34 -16.58 -13.76
C LYS A 51 -38.62 -17.76 -12.81
N ASP A 52 -39.23 -18.80 -13.33
CA ASP A 52 -39.61 -20.04 -12.65
C ASP A 52 -38.43 -21.01 -12.49
N LYS A 53 -37.41 -20.91 -13.35
CA LYS A 53 -36.21 -21.76 -13.31
C LYS A 53 -34.95 -21.04 -13.79
N ILE A 54 -33.80 -21.60 -13.43
CA ILE A 54 -32.49 -21.23 -13.98
C ILE A 54 -31.99 -22.44 -14.76
N VAL A 55 -31.64 -22.23 -16.02
CA VAL A 55 -31.07 -23.27 -16.88
C VAL A 55 -29.58 -23.00 -17.05
N LEU A 56 -28.76 -23.99 -16.71
CA LEU A 56 -27.32 -24.00 -16.92
C LEU A 56 -27.00 -25.02 -18.02
N GLU A 57 -26.44 -24.55 -19.13
CA GLU A 57 -26.03 -25.39 -20.26
C GLU A 57 -24.51 -25.36 -20.40
N PHE A 58 -23.86 -26.52 -20.52
CA PHE A 58 -22.43 -26.61 -20.80
C PHE A 58 -22.13 -26.10 -22.21
N LEU A 59 -21.04 -25.35 -22.35
CA LEU A 59 -20.53 -24.87 -23.62
C LEU A 59 -19.12 -25.42 -23.86
N SER A 60 -18.80 -25.71 -25.13
CA SER A 60 -17.41 -25.86 -25.52
C SER A 60 -16.70 -24.50 -25.53
N GLU A 61 -15.37 -24.50 -25.42
CA GLU A 61 -14.57 -23.27 -25.45
C GLU A 61 -14.80 -22.46 -26.73
N GLU A 62 -14.95 -23.13 -27.88
CA GLU A 62 -15.26 -22.51 -29.17
C GLU A 62 -16.64 -21.84 -29.17
N GLN A 63 -17.65 -22.49 -28.60
CA GLN A 63 -19.00 -21.92 -28.47
C GLN A 63 -19.03 -20.74 -27.50
N ALA A 64 -18.27 -20.82 -26.41
CA ALA A 64 -18.14 -19.73 -25.44
C ALA A 64 -17.52 -18.47 -26.07
N LYS A 65 -16.45 -18.63 -26.87
CA LYS A 65 -15.81 -17.53 -27.60
C LYS A 65 -16.79 -16.87 -28.57
N GLN A 66 -17.44 -17.64 -29.44
CA GLN A 66 -18.40 -17.15 -30.43
C GLN A 66 -19.63 -16.45 -29.80
N LEU A 67 -20.15 -16.99 -28.69
CA LEU A 67 -21.29 -16.40 -27.99
C LEU A 67 -20.89 -15.13 -27.23
N SER A 68 -19.70 -15.08 -26.62
CA SER A 68 -19.22 -13.88 -25.92
C SER A 68 -19.09 -12.68 -26.87
N GLU A 69 -18.64 -12.91 -28.12
CA GLU A 69 -18.53 -11.89 -29.14
C GLU A 69 -19.90 -11.41 -29.63
N LYS A 70 -20.84 -12.33 -29.83
CA LYS A 70 -22.24 -12.00 -30.19
C LYS A 70 -22.95 -11.19 -29.09
N PHE A 71 -22.77 -11.54 -27.81
CA PHE A 71 -23.41 -10.84 -26.69
C PHE A 71 -22.79 -9.47 -26.38
N LYS A 72 -21.51 -9.24 -26.72
CA LYS A 72 -20.90 -7.89 -26.66
C LYS A 72 -21.52 -6.94 -27.70
N ALA A 73 -21.97 -7.45 -28.85
CA ALA A 73 -22.57 -6.66 -29.92
C ALA A 73 -24.08 -6.40 -29.78
N THR A 74 -24.80 -7.20 -28.97
CA THR A 74 -26.29 -7.16 -28.88
C THR A 74 -26.85 -6.80 -27.50
N ARG A 75 -26.08 -6.18 -26.59
CA ARG A 75 -26.63 -5.67 -25.33
C ARG A 75 -27.78 -4.70 -25.60
N PRO A 76 -29.04 -5.01 -25.19
CA PRO A 76 -30.10 -4.04 -25.20
C PRO A 76 -29.78 -2.97 -24.16
N LYS A 77 -29.95 -1.68 -24.51
CA LYS A 77 -30.03 -0.59 -23.52
C LYS A 77 -31.12 -0.98 -22.52
N SER A 78 -30.76 -1.25 -21.27
CA SER A 78 -31.71 -1.70 -20.25
C SER A 78 -32.77 -0.63 -20.02
N THR A 79 -33.99 -0.92 -20.45
CA THR A 79 -35.19 -0.20 -20.05
C THR A 79 -35.39 -0.40 -18.55
N LYS A 80 -35.49 0.72 -17.83
CA LYS A 80 -35.82 0.80 -16.40
C LYS A 80 -37.08 -0.02 -16.12
N ILE A 81 -36.96 -1.04 -15.27
CA ILE A 81 -38.11 -1.64 -14.59
C ILE A 81 -38.26 -0.87 -13.28
N THR A 82 -39.26 0.00 -13.25
CA THR A 82 -39.76 0.69 -12.07
C THR A 82 -40.33 -0.31 -11.08
N GLY A 83 -39.77 -0.33 -9.88
CA GLY A 83 -40.26 -1.08 -8.72
C GLY A 83 -39.46 -0.62 -7.51
N GLU A 84 -40.09 0.18 -6.66
CA GLU A 84 -39.48 0.85 -5.51
C GLU A 84 -38.74 -0.11 -4.57
N LYS A 85 -37.42 -0.09 -4.65
CA LYS A 85 -36.57 -0.02 -3.46
C LYS A 85 -35.57 1.07 -3.74
N ARG A 86 -35.48 2.07 -2.84
CA ARG A 86 -34.44 3.09 -2.84
C ARG A 86 -33.07 2.40 -2.71
N VAL A 87 -32.53 1.96 -3.84
CA VAL A 87 -31.09 1.92 -4.03
C VAL A 87 -30.75 3.38 -4.28
N VAL A 88 -30.11 4.01 -3.32
CA VAL A 88 -29.35 5.22 -3.58
C VAL A 88 -28.34 4.79 -4.65
N GLU A 89 -28.64 5.06 -5.92
CA GLU A 89 -27.64 5.15 -6.96
C GLU A 89 -26.71 6.27 -6.50
N VAL A 90 -25.66 5.88 -5.78
CA VAL A 90 -24.47 6.69 -5.66
C VAL A 90 -23.97 6.79 -7.09
N LYS A 91 -24.27 7.94 -7.73
CA LYS A 91 -23.56 8.39 -8.93
C LYS A 91 -22.08 8.07 -8.68
N PRO A 92 -21.35 7.45 -9.63
CA PRO A 92 -19.93 7.23 -9.46
C PRO A 92 -19.28 8.61 -9.24
N SER A 93 -19.03 8.95 -7.98
CA SER A 93 -18.08 9.98 -7.61
C SER A 93 -16.79 9.52 -8.25
N ALA A 94 -16.24 10.33 -9.17
CA ALA A 94 -14.94 10.16 -9.84
C ALA A 94 -14.19 8.90 -9.35
N GLN A 95 -14.35 7.78 -10.08
CA GLN A 95 -14.09 6.43 -9.59
C GLN A 95 -12.72 6.32 -8.90
N MET A 96 -12.73 6.09 -7.59
CA MET A 96 -11.54 5.65 -6.87
C MET A 96 -11.10 4.33 -7.48
N SER A 97 -9.95 4.34 -8.15
CA SER A 97 -9.34 3.17 -8.79
C SER A 97 -7.95 2.91 -8.20
N PRO A 98 -7.43 1.68 -8.31
CA PRO A 98 -6.09 1.37 -7.84
C PRO A 98 -5.01 2.00 -8.73
N SER A 99 -3.96 2.56 -8.11
CA SER A 99 -2.81 3.19 -8.75
C SER A 99 -1.71 2.16 -9.09
N TRP A 100 -1.97 1.24 -10.03
CA TRP A 100 -1.07 0.10 -10.30
C TRP A 100 0.40 0.47 -10.58
N GLY A 101 0.65 1.60 -11.25
CA GLY A 101 2.00 2.09 -11.53
C GLY A 101 2.79 2.48 -10.26
N GLU A 102 2.09 2.85 -9.19
CA GLU A 102 2.68 3.23 -7.90
C GLU A 102 2.91 2.00 -7.00
N TYR A 103 2.17 0.91 -7.22
CA TYR A 103 2.34 -0.31 -6.42
C TYR A 103 3.44 -1.20 -7.00
N PHE A 104 3.45 -1.37 -8.32
CA PHE A 104 4.36 -2.27 -9.02
C PHE A 104 5.58 -1.54 -9.58
N ILE A 105 6.27 -0.79 -8.71
CA ILE A 105 7.52 -0.06 -9.03
C ILE A 105 8.63 -1.04 -9.44
N TYR A 106 8.68 -2.20 -8.78
CA TYR A 106 9.61 -3.28 -9.10
C TYR A 106 8.87 -4.45 -9.72
N ASP A 107 9.38 -4.95 -10.84
CA ASP A 107 8.80 -6.09 -11.51
C ASP A 107 9.17 -7.42 -10.83
N PHE A 108 8.19 -8.30 -10.69
CA PHE A 108 8.33 -9.63 -10.07
C PHE A 108 7.43 -10.66 -10.74
N LYS A 109 7.83 -11.93 -10.69
CA LYS A 109 7.26 -13.00 -11.52
C LYS A 109 5.76 -13.21 -11.36
N ALA A 110 5.23 -13.03 -10.15
CA ALA A 110 3.83 -13.29 -9.85
C ALA A 110 2.91 -12.08 -10.08
N LYS A 111 3.44 -10.95 -10.57
CA LYS A 111 2.70 -9.67 -10.69
C LYS A 111 1.36 -9.80 -11.41
N GLU A 112 1.33 -10.44 -12.57
CA GLU A 112 0.11 -10.61 -13.38
C GLU A 112 -0.97 -11.41 -12.66
N LYS A 113 -0.59 -12.31 -11.74
CA LYS A 113 -1.53 -13.11 -10.93
C LYS A 113 -1.95 -12.39 -9.65
N VAL A 114 -1.05 -11.60 -9.07
CA VAL A 114 -1.30 -10.84 -7.83
C VAL A 114 -2.19 -9.64 -8.09
N GLN A 115 -1.98 -8.91 -9.19
CA GLN A 115 -2.74 -7.71 -9.55
C GLN A 115 -4.26 -7.90 -9.49
N PRO A 116 -4.89 -8.88 -10.17
CA PRO A 116 -6.34 -9.05 -10.13
C PRO A 116 -6.87 -9.40 -8.72
N ILE A 117 -6.07 -10.04 -7.87
CA ILE A 117 -6.46 -10.36 -6.48
C ILE A 117 -6.48 -9.09 -5.64
N LEU A 118 -5.44 -8.25 -5.75
CA LEU A 118 -5.39 -6.96 -5.07
C LEU A 118 -6.46 -6.01 -5.60
N GLU A 119 -6.76 -6.05 -6.90
CA GLU A 119 -7.84 -5.26 -7.51
C GLU A 119 -9.18 -5.64 -6.87
N SER A 120 -9.41 -6.94 -6.76
CA SER A 120 -10.59 -7.47 -6.11
C SER A 120 -10.64 -7.08 -4.63
N ALA A 121 -9.52 -7.09 -3.92
CA ALA A 121 -9.43 -6.62 -2.54
C ALA A 121 -9.74 -5.12 -2.40
N PHE A 122 -9.25 -4.28 -3.32
CA PHE A 122 -9.49 -2.84 -3.33
C PHE A 122 -10.98 -2.53 -3.38
N TYR A 123 -11.71 -3.17 -4.30
CA TYR A 123 -13.15 -2.95 -4.42
C TYR A 123 -13.91 -3.49 -3.22
N LYS A 124 -13.36 -4.46 -2.47
CA LYS A 124 -13.91 -4.86 -1.16
C LYS A 124 -13.70 -3.84 -0.06
N PHE A 125 -12.58 -3.10 -0.08
CA PHE A 125 -12.40 -1.94 0.80
C PHE A 125 -13.36 -0.80 0.47
N ALA A 126 -13.76 -0.68 -0.80
CA ALA A 126 -14.73 0.33 -1.24
C ALA A 126 -16.20 -0.01 -0.93
N GLU A 127 -16.51 -1.21 -0.44
CA GLU A 127 -17.88 -1.59 -0.06
C GLU A 127 -18.37 -0.77 1.14
N THR A 128 -19.67 -0.48 1.19
CA THR A 128 -20.30 0.21 2.34
C THR A 128 -21.43 -0.67 2.90
N PRO A 129 -21.30 -1.21 4.14
CA PRO A 129 -20.15 -1.11 5.04
C PRO A 129 -18.93 -1.90 4.55
N ILE A 130 -17.74 -1.46 4.96
CA ILE A 130 -16.48 -2.09 4.56
C ILE A 130 -16.42 -3.53 5.07
N ASN A 131 -16.20 -4.49 4.18
CA ASN A 131 -15.94 -5.88 4.54
C ASN A 131 -14.44 -6.13 4.72
N LEU A 132 -13.90 -5.67 5.86
CA LEU A 132 -12.47 -5.77 6.18
C LEU A 132 -11.95 -7.21 6.18
N GLU A 133 -12.78 -8.18 6.57
CA GLU A 133 -12.37 -9.58 6.65
C GLU A 133 -12.14 -10.17 5.26
N ASP A 134 -13.08 -10.00 4.32
CA ASP A 134 -12.93 -10.47 2.94
C ASP A 134 -11.81 -9.70 2.21
N ALA A 135 -11.77 -8.37 2.38
CA ALA A 135 -10.74 -7.53 1.77
C ALA A 135 -9.33 -7.95 2.21
N MET A 136 -9.10 -8.06 3.52
CA MET A 136 -7.81 -8.52 4.06
C MET A 136 -7.55 -10.00 3.78
N GLY A 137 -8.59 -10.84 3.69
CA GLY A 137 -8.48 -12.24 3.31
C GLY A 137 -7.84 -12.40 1.93
N ARG A 138 -8.24 -11.57 0.97
CA ARG A 138 -7.65 -11.54 -0.39
C ARG A 138 -6.21 -11.06 -0.39
N VAL A 139 -5.89 -10.04 0.40
CA VAL A 139 -4.51 -9.54 0.57
C VAL A 139 -3.61 -10.64 1.16
N LYS A 140 -4.07 -11.32 2.21
CA LYS A 140 -3.35 -12.44 2.83
C LYS A 140 -3.17 -13.60 1.86
N TYR A 141 -4.21 -13.93 1.09
CA TYR A 141 -4.13 -14.96 0.07
C TYR A 141 -3.09 -14.62 -1.01
N ALA A 142 -3.05 -13.36 -1.47
CA ALA A 142 -2.03 -12.91 -2.42
C ALA A 142 -0.61 -13.05 -1.85
N LEU A 143 -0.40 -12.70 -0.58
CA LEU A 143 0.90 -12.88 0.07
C LEU A 143 1.26 -14.37 0.16
N VAL A 144 0.43 -15.20 0.80
CA VAL A 144 0.76 -16.61 1.07
C VAL A 144 0.93 -17.43 -0.21
N SER A 145 0.06 -17.23 -1.20
CA SER A 145 0.00 -18.10 -2.38
C SER A 145 1.07 -17.79 -3.42
N PHE A 146 1.67 -16.60 -3.38
CA PHE A 146 2.62 -16.13 -4.38
C PHE A 146 4.02 -15.85 -3.83
N LEU A 147 4.28 -16.25 -2.58
CA LEU A 147 5.65 -16.37 -2.10
C LEU A 147 6.41 -17.41 -2.93
N SER A 148 7.64 -17.08 -3.25
CA SER A 148 8.59 -17.94 -3.96
C SER A 148 9.71 -18.38 -3.02
N SER A 149 10.58 -19.28 -3.50
CA SER A 149 11.84 -19.58 -2.81
C SER A 149 12.87 -18.45 -2.89
N THR A 150 12.64 -17.45 -3.74
CA THR A 150 13.59 -16.36 -3.98
C THR A 150 13.27 -15.15 -3.10
N LYS A 151 14.16 -14.89 -2.13
CA LYS A 151 14.04 -13.79 -1.17
C LYS A 151 13.85 -12.42 -1.82
N SER A 152 14.54 -12.14 -2.93
CA SER A 152 14.41 -10.87 -3.65
C SER A 152 13.06 -10.71 -4.33
N GLU A 153 12.47 -11.78 -4.88
CA GLU A 153 11.12 -11.74 -5.45
C GLU A 153 10.07 -11.54 -4.36
N ASN A 154 10.24 -12.20 -3.21
CA ASN A 154 9.34 -12.03 -2.07
C ASN A 154 9.39 -10.60 -1.53
N ALA A 155 10.58 -9.99 -1.43
CA ALA A 155 10.74 -8.62 -0.99
C ALA A 155 9.99 -7.62 -1.90
N LYS A 156 10.03 -7.82 -3.22
CA LYS A 156 9.27 -7.00 -4.18
C LYS A 156 7.76 -7.19 -4.03
N LEU A 157 7.29 -8.43 -3.82
CA LEU A 157 5.88 -8.72 -3.57
C LEU A 157 5.40 -8.00 -2.29
N TYR A 158 6.13 -8.15 -1.18
CA TYR A 158 5.81 -7.48 0.07
C TYR A 158 5.77 -5.97 -0.08
N PHE A 159 6.75 -5.38 -0.75
CA PHE A 159 6.79 -3.94 -1.01
C PHE A 159 5.63 -3.46 -1.90
N ALA A 160 5.24 -4.23 -2.92
CA ALA A 160 4.09 -3.90 -3.75
C ALA A 160 2.77 -3.95 -2.95
N VAL A 161 2.62 -4.95 -2.09
CA VAL A 161 1.44 -5.07 -1.22
C VAL A 161 1.41 -3.97 -0.16
N GLU A 162 2.55 -3.55 0.37
CA GLU A 162 2.64 -2.37 1.23
C GLU A 162 2.10 -1.13 0.51
N LYS A 163 2.64 -0.80 -0.66
CA LYS A 163 2.20 0.37 -1.45
C LYS A 163 0.71 0.35 -1.73
N PHE A 164 0.18 -0.82 -2.08
CA PHE A 164 -1.25 -1.04 -2.24
C PHE A 164 -2.03 -0.73 -0.95
N LEU A 165 -1.58 -1.26 0.20
CA LEU A 165 -2.28 -1.05 1.47
C LEU A 165 -2.17 0.39 1.97
N ILE A 166 -1.09 1.10 1.67
CA ILE A 166 -0.94 2.53 1.99
C ILE A 166 -1.94 3.36 1.18
N ASP A 167 -2.12 3.05 -0.10
CA ASP A 167 -3.15 3.70 -0.90
C ASP A 167 -4.57 3.37 -0.41
N VAL A 168 -4.82 2.13 0.03
CA VAL A 168 -6.08 1.75 0.71
C VAL A 168 -6.29 2.57 1.99
N ILE A 169 -5.26 2.72 2.81
CA ILE A 169 -5.33 3.53 4.04
C ILE A 169 -5.69 4.98 3.70
N ASP A 170 -5.04 5.54 2.68
CA ASP A 170 -5.26 6.91 2.22
C ASP A 170 -6.66 7.14 1.67
N LYS A 171 -7.10 6.24 0.79
CA LYS A 171 -8.38 6.35 0.07
C LYS A 171 -9.58 6.06 0.95
N PHE A 172 -9.46 5.09 1.86
CA PHE A 172 -10.59 4.65 2.69
C PHE A 172 -10.48 5.09 4.16
N ASN A 173 -9.45 5.88 4.50
CA ASN A 173 -9.20 6.43 5.84
C ASN A 173 -9.17 5.35 6.94
N ILE A 174 -8.29 4.35 6.77
CA ILE A 174 -8.17 3.20 7.70
C ILE A 174 -6.77 3.15 8.34
N PRO A 175 -6.34 4.20 9.09
CA PRO A 175 -4.96 4.33 9.56
C PRO A 175 -4.50 3.23 10.54
N ASN A 176 -5.43 2.51 11.17
CA ASN A 176 -5.12 1.37 12.04
C ASN A 176 -4.49 0.20 11.27
N LEU A 177 -4.67 0.13 9.95
CA LEU A 177 -4.08 -0.92 9.13
C LEU A 177 -2.54 -0.83 9.06
N LEU A 178 -1.95 0.34 9.37
CA LEU A 178 -0.49 0.52 9.46
C LEU A 178 0.18 -0.50 10.40
N ASP A 179 -0.47 -0.84 11.51
CA ASP A 179 0.07 -1.80 12.49
C ASP A 179 0.21 -3.19 11.86
N TRP A 180 -0.79 -3.59 11.09
CA TRP A 180 -0.77 -4.86 10.37
C TRP A 180 0.28 -4.87 9.26
N VAL A 181 0.41 -3.76 8.51
CA VAL A 181 1.45 -3.61 7.49
C VAL A 181 2.83 -3.78 8.11
N PHE A 182 3.11 -3.09 9.22
CA PHE A 182 4.38 -3.24 9.92
C PHE A 182 4.64 -4.67 10.38
N ASP A 183 3.68 -5.30 11.06
CA ASP A 183 3.87 -6.61 11.67
C ASP A 183 3.91 -7.77 10.66
N LYS A 184 3.19 -7.66 9.54
CA LYS A 184 3.00 -8.77 8.60
C LYS A 184 3.68 -8.59 7.26
N ILE A 185 4.04 -7.36 6.89
CA ILE A 185 4.73 -7.08 5.63
C ILE A 185 6.18 -6.69 5.91
N ILE A 186 6.40 -5.58 6.61
CA ILE A 186 7.74 -4.97 6.74
C ILE A 186 8.75 -5.94 7.33
N LYS A 187 8.39 -6.64 8.41
CA LYS A 187 9.26 -7.63 9.07
C LYS A 187 9.70 -8.79 8.16
N ASN A 188 8.98 -9.05 7.07
CA ASN A 188 9.27 -10.13 6.13
C ASN A 188 10.04 -9.66 4.88
N ILE A 189 10.34 -8.37 4.76
CA ILE A 189 11.16 -7.83 3.67
C ILE A 189 12.63 -8.06 3.99
N GLU A 190 13.24 -9.05 3.34
CA GLU A 190 14.65 -9.39 3.60
C GLU A 190 15.66 -8.49 2.86
N SER A 191 15.23 -7.77 1.82
CA SER A 191 16.09 -6.81 1.12
C SER A 191 16.29 -5.57 2.00
N LYS A 192 17.53 -5.31 2.45
CA LYS A 192 17.86 -4.12 3.26
C LYS A 192 17.36 -2.81 2.63
N PHE A 193 17.56 -2.67 1.32
CA PHE A 193 17.14 -1.48 0.58
C PHE A 193 15.61 -1.34 0.56
N LEU A 194 14.88 -2.40 0.19
CA LEU A 194 13.41 -2.33 0.15
C LEU A 194 12.80 -2.21 1.55
N TYR A 195 13.43 -2.81 2.56
CA TYR A 195 13.02 -2.71 3.95
C TYR A 195 13.07 -1.26 4.44
N GLU A 196 14.16 -0.55 4.14
CA GLU A 196 14.30 0.86 4.49
C GLU A 196 13.31 1.76 3.72
N GLN A 197 13.16 1.51 2.41
CA GLN A 197 12.16 2.23 1.60
C GLN A 197 10.73 2.03 2.14
N ALA A 198 10.42 0.82 2.58
CA ALA A 198 9.13 0.48 3.16
C ALA A 198 8.91 1.25 4.49
N LEU A 199 9.90 1.22 5.38
CA LEU A 199 9.83 1.99 6.63
C LEU A 199 9.63 3.49 6.39
N LEU A 200 10.28 4.08 5.38
CA LEU A 200 10.11 5.50 5.04
C LEU A 200 8.65 5.81 4.65
N VAL A 201 8.02 4.93 3.85
CA VAL A 201 6.60 5.07 3.49
C VAL A 201 5.71 5.00 4.73
N LEU A 202 6.00 4.09 5.66
CA LEU A 202 5.28 4.04 6.93
C LEU A 202 5.49 5.28 7.80
N VAL A 203 6.69 5.86 7.82
CA VAL A 203 6.96 7.13 8.53
C VAL A 203 6.10 8.24 7.95
N GLU A 204 6.17 8.47 6.63
CA GLU A 204 5.40 9.52 5.95
C GLU A 204 3.90 9.39 6.22
N THR A 205 3.39 8.15 6.11
CA THR A 205 1.96 7.87 6.31
C THR A 205 1.57 8.03 7.78
N SER A 206 2.40 7.60 8.72
CA SER A 206 2.13 7.76 10.15
C SER A 206 2.12 9.22 10.57
N LEU A 207 3.06 10.02 10.08
CA LEU A 207 3.10 11.45 10.36
C LEU A 207 1.89 12.18 9.76
N LYS A 208 1.51 11.84 8.51
CA LYS A 208 0.29 12.36 7.86
C LYS A 208 -0.97 12.13 8.69
N TYR A 209 -1.10 10.94 9.30
CA TYR A 209 -2.22 10.58 10.18
C TYR A 209 -1.99 10.91 11.66
N ARG A 210 -0.94 11.69 11.99
CA ARG A 210 -0.57 12.07 13.37
C ARG A 210 -0.39 10.89 14.32
N ARG A 211 -0.03 9.71 13.81
CA ARG A 211 0.33 8.52 14.60
C ARG A 211 1.78 8.61 15.05
N TRP A 212 2.09 9.60 15.88
CA TRP A 212 3.47 9.97 16.24
C TRP A 212 4.28 8.82 16.84
N GLU A 213 3.68 8.03 17.74
CA GLU A 213 4.36 6.87 18.36
C GLU A 213 4.77 5.82 17.32
N LYS A 214 3.97 5.64 16.26
CA LYS A 214 4.27 4.71 15.17
C LYS A 214 5.36 5.27 14.28
N ALA A 215 5.31 6.56 13.95
CA ALA A 215 6.38 7.23 13.23
C ALA A 215 7.71 7.11 14.00
N GLU A 216 7.72 7.41 15.30
CA GLU A 216 8.89 7.27 16.18
C GLU A 216 9.47 5.84 16.13
N LEU A 217 8.61 4.82 16.25
CA LEU A 217 9.01 3.42 16.15
C LEU A 217 9.68 3.11 14.80
N TYR A 218 9.08 3.56 13.69
CA TYR A 218 9.60 3.27 12.36
C TYR A 218 10.92 4.01 12.08
N ILE A 219 11.03 5.27 12.52
CA ILE A 219 12.29 6.03 12.45
C ILE A 219 13.37 5.29 13.25
N PHE A 220 13.07 4.80 14.45
CA PHE A 220 14.00 4.01 15.24
C PHE A 220 14.52 2.78 14.47
N TYR A 221 13.66 2.05 13.75
CA TYR A 221 14.10 0.93 12.92
C TYR A 221 14.96 1.35 11.72
N ILE A 222 14.70 2.52 11.12
CA ILE A 222 15.55 3.08 10.06
C ILE A 222 16.93 3.41 10.63
N LEU A 223 17.00 4.12 11.76
CA LEU A 223 18.28 4.48 12.39
C LEU A 223 19.07 3.24 12.82
N LYS A 224 18.40 2.21 13.33
CA LYS A 224 19.02 0.92 13.61
C LYS A 224 19.56 0.24 12.34
N ASN A 225 18.90 0.40 11.19
CA ASN A 225 19.42 -0.11 9.93
C ASN A 225 20.66 0.67 9.48
N ILE A 226 20.67 1.99 9.69
CA ILE A 226 21.83 2.84 9.42
C ILE A 226 23.06 2.38 10.21
N ASP A 227 22.86 2.02 11.49
CA ASP A 227 23.94 1.49 12.34
C ASP A 227 24.53 0.17 11.87
N ASN A 228 23.81 -0.59 11.06
CA ASN A 228 24.27 -1.87 10.53
C ASN A 228 25.13 -1.73 9.26
N TYR A 229 25.30 -0.52 8.71
CA TYR A 229 26.24 -0.28 7.63
C TYR A 229 27.67 -0.25 8.16
N SER A 230 28.60 -0.84 7.40
CA SER A 230 30.01 -0.78 7.73
C SER A 230 30.58 0.62 7.49
N LYS A 231 31.75 0.94 8.08
CA LYS A 231 32.45 2.22 7.86
C LYS A 231 32.78 2.49 6.39
N LEU A 232 32.91 1.45 5.58
CA LEU A 232 33.18 1.55 4.13
C LEU A 232 31.93 1.91 3.32
N GLU A 233 30.74 1.77 3.92
CA GLU A 233 29.44 2.01 3.30
C GLU A 233 28.86 3.37 3.73
N ILE A 234 29.72 4.34 4.05
CA ILE A 234 29.29 5.66 4.54
C ILE A 234 28.38 6.39 3.53
N TYR A 235 28.56 6.12 2.23
CA TYR A 235 27.64 6.60 1.21
C TYR A 235 26.20 6.12 1.45
N ASN A 236 26.02 4.86 1.85
CA ASN A 236 24.70 4.29 2.14
C ASN A 236 24.10 4.95 3.39
N VAL A 237 24.89 5.14 4.45
CA VAL A 237 24.50 5.87 5.66
C VAL A 237 23.96 7.26 5.31
N MET A 238 24.71 8.04 4.53
CA MET A 238 24.32 9.40 4.16
C MET A 238 23.09 9.43 3.26
N ASN A 239 22.97 8.45 2.35
CA ASN A 239 21.79 8.33 1.51
C ASN A 239 20.53 7.95 2.33
N SER A 240 20.68 7.09 3.32
CA SER A 240 19.61 6.73 4.26
C SER A 240 19.16 7.94 5.08
N PHE A 241 20.09 8.70 5.65
CA PHE A 241 19.76 9.96 6.33
C PHE A 241 19.08 10.95 5.40
N LYS A 242 19.59 11.14 4.18
CA LYS A 242 18.98 12.04 3.19
C LYS A 242 17.53 11.68 2.91
N ASN A 243 17.21 10.40 2.76
CA ASN A 243 15.84 9.96 2.51
C ASN A 243 14.97 10.17 3.75
N LEU A 244 15.47 9.84 4.94
CA LEU A 244 14.75 10.06 6.19
C LEU A 244 14.43 11.55 6.43
N VAL A 245 15.43 12.43 6.28
CA VAL A 245 15.27 13.89 6.41
C VAL A 245 14.21 14.40 5.44
N LYS A 246 14.26 13.97 4.17
CA LYS A 246 13.25 14.35 3.17
C LYS A 246 11.83 13.96 3.57
N SER A 247 11.65 12.79 4.18
CA SER A 247 10.35 12.29 4.61
C SER A 247 9.78 13.04 5.83
N VAL A 248 10.61 13.68 6.65
CA VAL A 248 10.17 14.33 7.90
C VAL A 248 10.29 15.86 7.90
N ARG A 249 11.00 16.47 6.94
CA ARG A 249 11.32 17.92 6.97
C ARG A 249 10.12 18.85 6.89
N TRP A 250 9.04 18.44 6.19
CA TRP A 250 7.86 19.28 5.95
C TRP A 250 6.64 18.88 6.77
N VAL A 251 6.80 17.99 7.74
CA VAL A 251 5.68 17.44 8.51
C VAL A 251 5.87 17.72 9.99
N GLU A 252 4.77 18.00 10.68
CA GLU A 252 4.75 18.14 12.13
C GLU A 252 5.27 16.85 12.77
N ARG A 253 6.05 17.00 13.85
CA ARG A 253 6.66 15.89 14.56
C ARG A 253 6.88 16.25 16.03
N THR A 254 6.99 15.21 16.85
CA THR A 254 7.16 15.35 18.30
C THR A 254 8.61 15.66 18.66
N ASP A 255 8.80 16.25 19.85
CA ASP A 255 10.15 16.50 20.40
C ASP A 255 10.99 15.23 20.51
N LYS A 256 10.35 14.08 20.76
CA LYS A 256 11.05 12.78 20.81
C LYS A 256 11.66 12.41 19.47
N ILE A 257 10.92 12.60 18.38
CA ILE A 257 11.42 12.37 17.02
C ILE A 257 12.56 13.35 16.74
N ASP A 258 12.41 14.62 17.14
CA ASP A 258 13.47 15.62 16.96
C ASP A 258 14.76 15.26 17.70
N VAL A 259 14.66 14.87 18.97
CA VAL A 259 15.80 14.44 19.79
C VAL A 259 16.49 13.24 19.13
N LEU A 260 15.72 12.23 18.71
CA LEU A 260 16.25 11.00 18.12
C LEU A 260 17.00 11.27 16.79
N LEU A 261 16.46 12.12 15.92
CA LEU A 261 17.13 12.51 14.68
C LEU A 261 18.39 13.33 14.94
N ARG A 262 18.29 14.31 15.84
CA ARG A 262 19.40 15.20 16.20
C ARG A 262 20.57 14.44 16.79
N GLU A 263 20.32 13.62 17.81
CA GLU A 263 21.37 12.82 18.46
C GLU A 263 22.04 11.90 17.44
N LYS A 264 21.25 11.24 16.60
CA LYS A 264 21.81 10.31 15.62
C LYS A 264 22.65 10.99 14.56
N LEU A 265 22.23 12.14 14.02
CA LEU A 265 23.04 12.90 13.05
C LEU A 265 24.37 13.34 13.67
N MET A 266 24.36 13.72 14.95
CA MET A 266 25.56 14.18 15.65
C MET A 266 26.59 13.08 15.91
N GLU A 267 26.18 11.80 15.99
CA GLU A 267 27.14 10.68 16.05
C GLU A 267 28.06 10.61 14.81
N TYR A 268 27.60 11.17 13.67
CA TYR A 268 28.36 11.21 12.41
C TYR A 268 28.97 12.59 12.13
N ALA A 269 28.95 13.52 13.09
CA ALA A 269 29.44 14.89 12.88
C ALA A 269 30.98 15.03 12.86
N ASP A 270 31.73 14.03 13.32
CA ASP A 270 33.20 14.04 13.35
C ASP A 270 33.82 13.21 12.20
N MET A 271 33.10 13.06 11.08
CA MET A 271 33.55 12.37 9.89
C MET A 271 34.38 13.25 8.94
N ASP A 272 34.75 12.72 7.77
CA ASP A 272 35.39 13.50 6.70
C ASP A 272 34.55 14.74 6.34
N ILE A 273 35.23 15.82 5.94
CA ILE A 273 34.66 17.14 5.69
C ILE A 273 33.45 17.07 4.74
N ASP A 274 33.51 16.25 3.69
CA ASP A 274 32.40 16.14 2.73
C ASP A 274 31.12 15.58 3.38
N TYR A 275 31.27 14.72 4.39
CA TYR A 275 30.14 14.20 5.17
C TYR A 275 29.70 15.19 6.25
N GLN A 276 30.63 15.92 6.87
CA GLN A 276 30.27 16.98 7.81
C GLN A 276 29.41 18.05 7.14
N ILE A 277 29.73 18.42 5.90
CA ILE A 277 28.91 19.34 5.08
C ILE A 277 27.50 18.77 4.90
N GLN A 278 27.37 17.50 4.53
CA GLN A 278 26.05 16.86 4.37
C GLN A 278 25.25 16.84 5.67
N ILE A 279 25.89 16.52 6.81
CA ILE A 279 25.23 16.56 8.12
C ILE A 279 24.75 17.97 8.44
N ILE A 280 25.55 19.01 8.19
CA ILE A 280 25.13 20.41 8.37
C ILE A 280 23.88 20.73 7.53
N GLU A 281 23.84 20.30 6.27
CA GLU A 281 22.68 20.49 5.41
C GLU A 281 21.45 19.72 5.91
N PHE A 282 21.62 18.50 6.43
CA PHE A 282 20.52 17.75 7.03
C PHE A 282 19.98 18.42 8.29
N LEU A 283 20.86 18.93 9.15
CA LEU A 283 20.46 19.68 10.35
C LEU A 283 19.69 20.96 9.97
N GLU A 284 20.13 21.66 8.92
CA GLU A 284 19.43 22.82 8.38
C GLU A 284 18.06 22.44 7.79
N ASP A 285 17.97 21.38 6.99
CA ASP A 285 16.72 20.88 6.42
C ASP A 285 15.70 20.46 7.50
N LEU A 286 16.19 20.05 8.68
CA LEU A 286 15.36 19.74 9.85
C LEU A 286 15.04 20.96 10.72
N ASN A 287 15.47 22.17 10.34
CA ASN A 287 15.37 23.41 11.12
C ASN A 287 16.16 23.43 12.44
N TYR A 288 17.19 22.60 12.61
CA TYR A 288 18.12 22.68 13.74
C TYR A 288 19.20 23.72 13.50
N ILE A 289 18.78 24.98 13.28
CA ILE A 289 19.62 26.06 12.74
C ILE A 289 20.82 26.36 13.63
N GLU A 290 20.64 26.44 14.96
CA GLU A 290 21.74 26.71 15.89
C GLU A 290 22.80 25.61 15.87
N LEU A 291 22.36 24.36 15.85
CA LEU A 291 23.25 23.21 15.83
C LEU A 291 24.01 23.15 14.50
N ALA A 292 23.30 23.31 13.37
CA ALA A 292 23.89 23.42 12.04
C ALA A 292 24.96 24.53 11.99
N TYR A 293 24.64 25.71 12.55
CA TYR A 293 25.56 26.84 12.59
C TYR A 293 26.82 26.55 13.42
N SER A 294 26.64 25.98 14.61
CA SER A 294 27.75 25.64 15.52
C SER A 294 28.71 24.62 14.87
N LEU A 295 28.17 23.61 14.19
CA LEU A 295 28.94 22.60 13.50
C LEU A 295 29.66 23.21 12.28
N ALA A 296 28.97 24.03 11.49
CA ALA A 296 29.57 24.73 10.36
C ALA A 296 30.74 25.64 10.78
N LYS A 297 30.62 26.32 11.92
CA LYS A 297 31.71 27.11 12.51
C LYS A 297 32.88 26.25 12.96
N LYS A 298 32.63 25.12 13.62
CA LYS A 298 33.69 24.17 14.02
C LYS A 298 34.46 23.68 12.79
N VAL A 299 33.76 23.29 11.72
CA VAL A 299 34.38 22.86 10.46
C VAL A 299 35.17 24.01 9.82
N GLN A 300 34.61 25.23 9.79
CA GLN A 300 35.28 26.41 9.23
C GLN A 300 36.62 26.71 9.91
N VAL A 301 36.70 26.59 11.23
CA VAL A 301 37.92 26.90 12.01
C VAL A 301 38.99 25.84 11.81
N ASN A 302 38.60 24.58 11.65
CA ASN A 302 39.53 23.47 11.50
C ASN A 302 40.01 23.24 10.06
N LEU A 303 39.39 23.91 9.07
CA LEU A 303 39.76 23.82 7.67
C LEU A 303 40.98 24.69 7.34
N PRO A 304 41.97 24.17 6.60
CA PRO A 304 43.05 24.97 6.05
C PRO A 304 42.51 26.12 5.17
N PRO A 305 43.08 27.33 5.23
CA PRO A 305 42.60 28.50 4.47
C PRO A 305 42.60 28.32 2.95
N ASP A 306 43.45 27.42 2.46
CA ASP A 306 43.68 27.02 1.07
C ASP A 306 42.85 25.80 0.65
N SER A 307 42.04 25.24 1.55
CA SER A 307 41.14 24.13 1.22
C SER A 307 40.12 24.55 0.16
N ILE A 308 39.93 23.69 -0.85
CA ILE A 308 38.94 23.88 -1.92
C ILE A 308 37.52 24.05 -1.36
N LYS A 309 37.25 23.47 -0.17
CA LYS A 309 35.93 23.48 0.49
C LYS A 309 35.69 24.69 1.40
N ILE A 310 36.70 25.55 1.62
CA ILE A 310 36.60 26.67 2.57
C ILE A 310 35.51 27.67 2.18
N GLU A 311 35.35 27.93 0.87
CA GLU A 311 34.37 28.89 0.38
C GLU A 311 32.95 28.36 0.49
N ASP A 312 32.76 27.05 0.30
CA ASP A 312 31.45 26.40 0.47
C ASP A 312 30.99 26.47 1.94
N ILE A 313 31.87 26.14 2.88
CA ILE A 313 31.59 26.28 4.31
C ILE A 313 31.32 27.74 4.70
N ARG A 314 32.07 28.70 4.16
CA ARG A 314 31.81 30.14 4.41
C ARG A 314 30.43 30.56 3.94
N LYS A 315 29.96 30.06 2.78
CA LYS A 315 28.61 30.33 2.28
C LYS A 315 27.56 29.74 3.23
N ILE A 316 27.74 28.50 3.67
CA ILE A 316 26.83 27.84 4.61
C ILE A 316 26.74 28.62 5.93
N VAL A 317 27.88 28.99 6.53
CA VAL A 317 27.92 29.81 7.76
C VAL A 317 27.20 31.14 7.60
N ARG A 318 27.41 31.84 6.48
CA ARG A 318 26.72 33.11 6.19
C ARG A 318 25.20 32.93 6.00
N ARG A 319 24.78 31.83 5.36
CA ARG A 319 23.37 31.47 5.18
C ARG A 319 22.72 31.24 6.54
N LEU A 320 23.27 30.31 7.33
CA LEU A 320 22.76 29.93 8.64
C LEU A 320 22.73 31.10 9.63
N HIS A 321 23.70 32.01 9.61
CA HIS A 321 23.70 33.20 10.47
C HIS A 321 22.53 34.16 10.20
N LYS A 322 22.03 34.19 8.96
CA LYS A 322 20.91 35.04 8.54
C LYS A 322 19.56 34.33 8.67
N THR A 323 19.55 33.01 8.83
CA THR A 323 18.33 32.23 8.98
C THR A 323 17.68 32.54 10.33
N PRO A 324 16.37 32.85 10.38
CA PRO A 324 15.68 33.09 11.64
C PRO A 324 15.83 31.89 12.59
N ILE A 325 16.18 32.16 13.85
CA ILE A 325 16.41 31.12 14.88
C ILE A 325 15.10 30.52 15.42
N ALA A 326 13.94 31.04 15.01
CA ALA A 326 12.69 30.40 15.33
C ALA A 326 12.70 28.99 14.74
N GLU A 327 12.78 27.96 15.59
CA GLU A 327 12.45 26.58 15.27
C GLU A 327 10.97 26.55 14.85
N ASN A 328 10.69 27.07 13.65
CA ASN A 328 9.38 27.05 13.04
C ASN A 328 9.14 25.61 12.63
N LYS A 329 8.67 24.81 13.59
CA LYS A 329 8.02 23.55 13.30
C LYS A 329 6.91 23.86 12.29
N PRO A 330 6.71 23.02 11.27
CA PRO A 330 5.57 23.20 10.36
C PRO A 330 4.28 23.30 11.20
N GLN A 331 3.72 24.51 11.28
CA GLN A 331 2.57 24.81 12.13
C GLN A 331 1.30 24.24 11.51
N SER A 332 0.44 23.67 12.35
CA SER A 332 -0.93 23.37 11.99
C SER A 332 -1.68 24.67 11.70
N SER A 333 -2.24 24.82 10.50
CA SER A 333 -3.35 25.75 10.28
C SER A 333 -4.59 25.15 10.96
N ILE A 334 -4.76 25.40 12.26
CA ILE A 334 -6.00 25.17 12.97
C ILE A 334 -6.33 26.49 13.66
N ASP A 335 -7.31 27.20 13.10
CA ASP A 335 -8.08 28.19 13.85
C ASP A 335 -8.77 27.46 15.00
N PHE A 336 -8.44 27.86 16.23
CA PHE A 336 -9.12 27.43 17.45
C PHE A 336 -10.26 28.40 17.84
N ASP A 337 -10.81 29.14 16.87
CA ASP A 337 -11.92 30.08 17.10
C ASP A 337 -13.27 29.52 16.61
N LEU A 338 -13.54 28.24 16.89
CA LEU A 338 -14.90 27.67 16.81
C LEU A 338 -15.12 26.73 18.01
N GLU A 339 -14.90 27.24 19.21
CA GLU A 339 -15.61 26.77 20.39
C GLU A 339 -16.61 27.86 20.82
N ASP A 340 -17.85 27.40 20.99
CA ASP A 340 -18.93 28.00 21.77
C ASP A 340 -19.64 29.25 21.24
N GLU A 341 -20.54 29.05 20.27
CA GLU A 341 -21.84 29.74 20.30
C GLU A 341 -23.00 28.76 19.98
N GLU A 342 -23.77 28.48 21.05
CA GLU A 342 -25.14 27.90 21.19
C GLU A 342 -25.41 26.40 20.97
#